data_AF-A0A939MJT5-F1
#
_entry.id   AF-A0A939MJT5-F1
#
_cell.length_a   1.000
_cell.length_b   1.000
_cell.length_c   1.000
_cell.angle_alpha   90.00
_cell.angle_beta   90.00
_cell.angle_gamma   90.00
#
_symmetry.space_group_name_H-M   'P 1'
#
loop_
_entity.id
_entity.type
_entity.pdbx_description
1 polymer ?
#
loop_
_entity_poly.entity_id
_entity_poly.type
_entity_poly.pdbx_seq_one_letter_code
_entity_poly.pdbx_strand_id
1 'polypeptide(L)' 'MITFHVIKEQHGWAIRMDKRMMTPFWSRDLAIREANCLANAIRCHGECAEVIIEDAVPSGPLTKTADARPLSA' A
#
# COMPACT_ATOMS: atom_id res chain seq x y z
N MET A 1 12.52 3.93 15.19
CA MET A 1 12.66 3.56 13.77
C MET A 1 11.31 3.79 13.14
N ILE A 2 11.24 4.70 12.17
CA ILE A 2 10.00 5.08 11.49
C ILE A 2 9.93 4.31 10.17
N THR A 3 8.81 3.67 9.88
CA THR A 3 8.63 2.92 8.63
C THR A 3 7.46 3.49 7.84
N PHE A 4 7.73 3.84 6.59
CA PHE A 4 6.74 4.27 5.61
C PHE A 4 6.39 3.11 4.70
N HIS A 5 5.13 2.70 4.71
CA HIS A 5 4.62 1.67 3.79
C HIS A 5 3.96 2.34 2.61
N VAL A 6 4.48 2.12 1.41
CA VAL A 6 3.82 2.48 0.16
C VAL A 6 2.92 1.31 -0.25
N ILE A 7 1.62 1.48 -0.10
CA ILE A 7 0.63 0.42 -0.29
C ILE A 7 -0.31 0.74 -1.45
N LYS A 8 -0.76 -0.29 -2.17
CA LYS A 8 -1.82 -0.16 -3.18
C LYS A 8 -3.19 -0.25 -2.50
N GLU A 9 -3.99 0.81 -2.65
CA GLU A 9 -5.36 0.93 -2.13
C GLU A 9 -6.38 0.86 -3.27
N GLN A 10 -7.67 0.69 -2.93
CA GLN A 10 -8.77 0.60 -3.90
C GLN A 10 -8.79 1.79 -4.89
N HIS A 11 -8.43 2.99 -4.42
CA HIS A 11 -8.54 4.23 -5.18
C HIS A 11 -7.20 4.83 -5.61
N GLY A 12 -6.07 4.18 -5.31
CA GLY A 12 -4.77 4.80 -5.57
C GLY A 12 -3.63 4.09 -4.86
N TRP A 13 -2.59 4.84 -4.57
CA TRP A 13 -1.47 4.47 -3.73
C TRP A 13 -1.54 5.28 -2.45
N ALA A 14 -1.11 4.74 -1.33
CA ALA A 14 -1.07 5.48 -0.07
C ALA A 14 0.25 5.26 0.63
N ILE A 15 0.64 6.22 1.46
CA ILE A 15 1.74 6.07 2.40
C ILE A 15 1.11 5.86 3.78
N ARG A 16 1.42 4.73 4.41
CA ARG A 16 1.04 4.45 5.80
C ARG A 16 2.26 4.64 6.69
N MET A 17 2.11 5.43 7.73
CA MET A 17 3.06 5.57 8.83
C MET A 17 2.36 5.09 10.10
N ASP A 18 2.79 3.93 10.62
CA ASP A 18 2.12 3.22 11.71
C ASP A 18 0.60 3.05 11.50
N LYS A 19 -0.22 3.72 12.32
CA LYS A 19 -1.69 3.70 12.27
C LYS A 19 -2.29 4.85 11.47
N ARG A 20 -1.47 5.77 10.96
CA ARG A 20 -1.95 6.93 10.18
C ARG A 20 -1.71 6.70 8.70
N MET A 21 -2.78 6.82 7.93
CA MET A 21 -2.70 6.97 6.49
C MET A 21 -2.44 8.43 6.14
N MET A 22 -1.57 8.63 5.15
CA MET A 22 -1.44 9.89 4.46
C MET A 22 -2.34 9.91 3.22
N THR A 23 -2.54 11.09 2.67
CA THR A 23 -3.37 11.37 1.49
C THR A 23 -3.08 10.38 0.35
N PRO A 24 -4.10 9.89 -0.35
CA PRO A 24 -3.91 8.98 -1.46
C PRO A 24 -3.25 9.68 -2.65
N PHE A 25 -2.34 8.98 -3.30
CA PHE A 25 -1.62 9.35 -4.52
C PHE A 25 -2.19 8.60 -5.73
N TRP A 26 -2.22 9.28 -6.87
CA TRP A 26 -2.67 8.69 -8.12
C TRP A 26 -1.60 7.81 -8.79
N SER A 27 -0.33 7.95 -8.39
CA SER A 27 0.83 7.27 -8.99
C SER A 27 1.69 6.59 -7.93
N ARG A 28 2.14 5.37 -8.24
CA ARG A 28 3.11 4.60 -7.44
C ARG A 28 4.40 5.38 -7.25
N ASP A 29 4.95 5.89 -8.35
CA ASP A 29 6.21 6.62 -8.32
C ASP A 29 6.12 7.91 -7.52
N LEU A 30 4.95 8.56 -7.54
CA LEU A 30 4.71 9.75 -6.71
C LEU A 30 4.67 9.39 -5.22
N ALA A 31 3.97 8.31 -4.85
CA ALA A 31 3.96 7.81 -3.47
C ALA A 31 5.35 7.38 -3.00
N ILE A 32 6.13 6.71 -3.85
CA ILE A 32 7.52 6.32 -3.53
C ILE A 32 8.40 7.55 -3.35
N ARG A 33 8.32 8.54 -4.24
CA ARG A 33 9.09 9.79 -4.11
C ARG A 33 8.76 10.50 -2.80
N GLU A 34 7.49 10.65 -2.50
CA GLU A 34 7.05 11.34 -1.28
C GLU A 34 7.48 10.58 -0.02
N ALA A 35 7.33 9.25 0.02
CA ALA A 35 7.80 8.43 1.14
C ALA A 35 9.31 8.56 1.37
N ASN A 36 10.11 8.61 0.28
CA ASN A 36 11.54 8.84 0.38
C ASN A 36 11.89 10.25 0.85
N CYS A 37 11.15 11.28 0.43
CA CYS A 37 11.32 12.65 0.94
C CYS A 37 11.10 12.70 2.46
N LEU A 38 10.02 12.08 2.94
CA LEU A 38 9.71 12.00 4.37
C LEU A 38 10.77 11.24 5.17
N ALA A 39 11.18 10.06 4.67
CA ALA A 39 12.22 9.28 5.30
C ALA A 39 13.56 10.03 5.33
N ASN A 40 13.89 10.76 4.26
CA ASN A 40 15.12 11.55 4.22
C ASN A 40 15.08 12.70 5.23
N ALA A 41 13.96 13.42 5.34
CA ALA A 41 13.80 14.48 6.34
C ALA A 41 14.05 13.95 7.76
N ILE A 42 13.46 12.80 8.11
CA ILE A 42 13.67 12.16 9.42
C ILE A 42 15.14 11.75 9.62
N ARG A 43 15.78 11.15 8.60
CA ARG A 43 17.21 10.78 8.64
C ARG A 43 18.11 11.98 8.86
N CYS A 44 17.80 13.13 8.25
CA CYS A 44 18.54 14.38 8.47
C CYS A 44 18.47 14.88 9.92
N HIS A 45 17.48 14.46 10.71
CA HIS A 45 17.37 14.77 12.14
C HIS A 45 18.07 13.74 13.04
N GLY A 46 18.81 12.78 12.47
CA GLY A 46 19.54 11.75 13.23
C GLY A 46 18.68 10.54 13.61
N GLU A 47 17.44 10.46 13.13
CA GLU A 47 16.54 9.34 13.37
C GLU A 47 16.60 8.31 12.23
N CYS A 48 16.39 7.03 12.55
CA CYS A 48 16.31 5.98 11.53
C CYS A 48 14.90 5.92 10.91
N ALA A 49 14.83 6.04 9.58
CA ALA A 49 13.61 5.82 8.81
C ALA A 49 13.82 4.85 7.64
N GLU A 50 12.79 4.08 7.30
CA GLU A 50 12.77 3.12 6.20
C GLU A 50 11.51 3.29 5.32
N VAL A 51 11.62 2.88 4.06
CA VAL A 51 10.51 2.85 3.10
C VAL A 51 10.34 1.43 2.61
N ILE A 52 9.15 0.86 2.80
CA ILE A 52 8.76 -0.47 2.33
C ILE A 52 7.69 -0.30 1.27
N ILE A 53 7.87 -0.93 0.12
CA ILE A 53 6.88 -0.93 -0.95
C ILE A 53 6.13 -2.26 -0.89
N GLU A 54 4.87 -2.23 -0.50
CA GLU A 54 3.99 -3.38 -0.53
C GLU A 54 3.35 -3.42 -1.92
N ASP A 55 4.07 -3.97 -2.89
CA ASP A 55 3.43 -4.39 -4.13
C ASP A 55 2.55 -5.58 -3.78
N ALA A 56 1.24 -5.35 -3.77
CA ALA A 56 0.30 -6.45 -3.85
C ALA A 56 0.62 -7.21 -5.14
N VAL A 57 1.33 -8.34 -5.03
CA VAL A 57 1.16 -9.41 -6.01
C VAL A 57 -0.34 -9.68 -5.98
N PRO A 58 -1.07 -9.50 -7.09
CA PRO A 58 -2.44 -9.96 -7.13
C PRO A 58 -2.37 -11.47 -7.00
N SER A 59 -2.53 -11.98 -5.77
CA SER A 59 -2.97 -13.35 -5.55
C SER A 59 -4.21 -13.50 -6.43
N GLY A 60 -4.15 -14.42 -7.40
CA GLY A 60 -5.15 -14.56 -8.46
C GLY A 60 -6.61 -14.68 -7.97
N PRO A 61 -7.57 -14.75 -8.91
CA PRO A 61 -8.97 -14.49 -8.64
C PRO A 61 -9.53 -15.41 -7.55
N LEU A 62 -10.06 -14.80 -6.48
CA LEU A 62 -11.02 -15.43 -5.57
C LEU A 62 -12.35 -15.63 -6.32
N THR A 63 -12.40 -16.57 -7.25
CA THR A 63 -13.65 -17.12 -7.76
C THR A 63 -13.70 -18.60 -7.45
N LYS A 64 -14.26 -18.92 -6.29
CA LYS A 64 -15.03 -20.16 -6.13
C LYS A 64 -16.44 -19.80 -5.65
N THR A 65 -17.17 -19.08 -6.51
CA THR A 65 -18.62 -19.15 -6.53
C THR A 65 -18.98 -20.55 -7.00
N ALA A 66 -19.10 -21.49 -6.06
CA ALA A 66 -19.90 -22.69 -6.26
C ALA A 66 -21.34 -22.32 -5.87
N ASP A 67 -21.99 -21.54 -6.74
CA ASP A 67 -23.44 -21.39 -6.73
C ASP A 67 -24.01 -22.68 -7.33
N ALA A 68 -24.22 -23.67 -6.46
CA ALA A 68 -24.95 -24.87 -6.84
C ALA A 68 -26.45 -24.64 -6.58
N ARG A 69 -27.13 -24.01 -7.53
CA ARG A 69 -28.58 -24.25 -7.70
C ARG A 69 -28.76 -25.51 -8.54
N PRO A 70 -29.37 -26.59 -8.02
CA PRO A 70 -29.86 -27.64 -8.90
C PRO A 70 -31.09 -27.11 -9.63
N LEU A 71 -31.02 -27.11 -10.96
CA LEU A 71 -32.18 -27.03 -11.84
C LEU A 71 -32.99 -28.31 -11.66
N SER A 72 -34.24 -28.14 -11.26
CA SER A 72 -35.29 -29.14 -11.32
C SER A 72 -35.60 -29.49 -12.78
N ALA A 73 -35.64 -30.78 -13.11
CA ALA A 73 -36.43 -31.36 -14.20
C ALA A 73 -36.72 -32.83 -13.89
#